data_AF-A0A1H9FNH8-F1
#
_entry.id   AF-A0A1H9FNH8-F1
#
_cell.length_a   1.000
_cell.length_b   1.000
_cell.length_c   1.000
_cell.angle_alpha   90.00
_cell.angle_beta   90.00
_cell.angle_gamma   90.00
#
_symmetry.space_group_name_H-M   'P 1'
#
loop_
_entity.id
_entity.type
_entity.pdbx_description
1 polymer ?
#
loop_
_entity_poly.entity_id
_entity_poly.type
_entity_poly.pdbx_seq_one_letter_code
_entity_poly.pdbx_strand_id
1 'polypeptide(L)'
;MNKAIILNKMFEGSWNDQEGNISHEIIDFALTDNGKYYVYNIPYGYCPGWIHIKGDTFKDAETHEVEYLYLTSKSRKGTFDLKYRIKLKRKLHSFSYHKSRNQKDIVSSKMEQLYEELNVTYGGKKISEILDTDTPLITFEADYMETAAEPISINLSEYNYQRNKGYIKEDEYRNDYAYFQETVKNSDWIRTGLNPIIINGENKNQYNRKTFLDLIIKTESEECYTNMLFSILIQPGVFEAFCRFFASNRDVNYNHLFQVAREYGVVSGRMDICADNTVQRVIIENKLYSGLNGIKKDDTTQLSRYYEWGIKANMEPICFLLVPDFRASVSHSNRKSEIESEIEKYDPEMCGKYIVISYGDVGDFIENHKVLFDKNYEYYQYLDDIITAFRNYAYSSKSEYVQALFRQRIKELG
;
A
#
# COMPACT_ATOMS: atom_id res chain seq x y z
N MET A 1 23.25 -31.15 6.14
CA MET A 1 22.00 -30.50 5.74
C MET A 1 22.35 -29.46 4.67
N ASN A 2 21.63 -29.43 3.55
CA ASN A 2 21.84 -28.40 2.52
C ASN A 2 21.27 -27.06 3.01
N LYS A 3 21.59 -25.94 2.38
CA LYS A 3 20.98 -24.65 2.74
C LYS A 3 19.93 -24.20 1.73
N ALA A 4 19.02 -23.35 2.18
CA ALA A 4 18.05 -22.70 1.30
C ALA A 4 17.78 -21.24 1.73
N ILE A 5 17.28 -20.45 0.77
CA ILE A 5 16.75 -19.09 1.00
C ILE A 5 15.25 -19.12 0.74
N ILE A 6 14.47 -18.50 1.63
CA ILE A 6 13.04 -18.28 1.41
C ILE A 6 12.83 -16.86 0.88
N LEU A 7 12.19 -16.75 -0.28
CA LEU A 7 11.68 -15.49 -0.81
C LEU A 7 10.17 -15.42 -0.59
N ASN A 8 9.65 -14.27 -0.22
CA ASN A 8 8.23 -14.02 -0.07
C ASN A 8 7.86 -12.70 -0.73
N LYS A 9 7.03 -12.74 -1.77
CA LYS A 9 6.53 -11.54 -2.43
C LYS A 9 5.62 -10.85 -1.44
N MET A 10 5.90 -9.57 -1.19
CA MET A 10 4.92 -8.73 -0.52
C MET A 10 3.67 -8.74 -1.39
N PHE A 11 2.54 -9.08 -0.78
CA PHE A 11 1.30 -9.08 -1.51
C PHE A 11 0.81 -7.63 -1.64
N GLU A 12 0.78 -7.13 -2.87
CA GLU A 12 0.39 -5.76 -3.18
C GLU A 12 -1.06 -5.68 -3.74
N GLY A 13 -1.85 -6.78 -3.64
CA GLY A 13 -3.16 -6.97 -4.29
C GLY A 13 -3.00 -7.47 -5.74
N SER A 14 -3.71 -8.46 -6.28
CA SER A 14 -5.04 -9.04 -6.06
C SER A 14 -4.99 -10.57 -5.88
N TRP A 15 -5.95 -11.29 -5.29
CA TRP A 15 -7.42 -11.16 -5.23
C TRP A 15 -7.95 -10.71 -3.86
N ASN A 16 -8.87 -9.74 -3.88
CA ASN A 16 -9.92 -9.54 -2.89
C ASN A 16 -11.09 -8.87 -3.63
N ASP A 17 -12.19 -9.58 -3.82
CA ASP A 17 -13.38 -9.05 -4.50
C ASP A 17 -14.43 -8.53 -3.51
N GLN A 18 -14.18 -8.57 -2.18
CA GLN A 18 -15.13 -8.14 -1.15
C GLN A 18 -14.49 -7.63 0.15
N GLU A 19 -15.35 -6.93 0.89
CA GLU A 19 -15.22 -6.17 2.14
C GLU A 19 -14.39 -6.82 3.27
N GLY A 20 -13.61 -6.00 4.00
CA GLY A 20 -12.83 -6.40 5.18
C GLY A 20 -11.30 -6.34 5.04
N ASN A 21 -10.78 -5.66 4.02
CA ASN A 21 -9.36 -5.73 3.64
C ASN A 21 -8.45 -4.88 4.55
N ILE A 22 -7.49 -5.52 5.22
CA ILE A 22 -6.52 -4.83 6.09
C ILE A 22 -5.12 -4.99 5.49
N SER A 23 -4.37 -3.90 5.45
CA SER A 23 -3.31 -3.68 4.51
C SER A 23 -1.98 -4.42 4.80
N HIS A 24 -1.27 -4.72 3.72
CA HIS A 24 -0.55 -5.98 3.53
C HIS A 24 0.94 -6.00 3.93
N GLU A 25 1.45 -4.93 4.56
CA GLU A 25 2.85 -4.87 5.03
C GLU A 25 2.98 -5.28 6.51
N ILE A 26 1.93 -5.05 7.32
CA ILE A 26 1.85 -5.51 8.72
C ILE A 26 1.38 -6.96 8.78
N ILE A 27 0.67 -7.43 7.76
CA ILE A 27 0.22 -8.82 7.73
C ILE A 27 1.42 -9.74 7.56
N ASP A 28 2.27 -9.58 6.54
CA ASP A 28 3.38 -10.52 6.32
C ASP A 28 4.35 -10.66 7.52
N PHE A 29 4.41 -9.67 8.42
CA PHE A 29 5.16 -9.73 9.68
C PHE A 29 4.48 -8.87 10.76
N ALA A 30 4.03 -9.46 11.87
CA ALA A 30 3.36 -8.73 12.95
C ALA A 30 3.92 -9.03 14.34
N LEU A 31 3.98 -8.00 15.20
CA LEU A 31 4.18 -8.13 16.64
C LEU A 31 2.83 -8.35 17.32
N THR A 32 2.64 -9.51 17.93
CA THR A 32 1.36 -9.89 18.57
C THR A 32 1.36 -9.56 20.06
N ASP A 33 0.20 -9.59 20.70
CA ASP A 33 0.04 -9.17 22.11
C ASP A 33 0.84 -10.04 23.08
N ASN A 34 1.20 -11.26 22.68
CA ASN A 34 2.08 -12.13 23.45
C ASN A 34 3.56 -11.71 23.40
N GLY A 35 3.89 -10.59 22.74
CA GLY A 35 5.22 -10.00 22.62
C GLY A 35 6.12 -10.68 21.59
N LYS A 36 5.58 -11.57 20.75
CA LYS A 36 6.35 -12.31 19.73
C LYS A 36 6.01 -11.84 18.32
N TYR A 37 6.99 -11.99 17.44
CA TYR A 37 6.84 -11.72 16.02
C TYR A 37 6.42 -12.98 15.26
N TYR A 38 5.46 -12.81 14.37
CA TYR A 38 4.97 -13.87 13.50
C TYR A 38 4.97 -13.43 12.05
N VAL A 39 5.35 -14.34 11.15
CA VAL A 39 5.25 -14.14 9.71
C VAL A 39 3.89 -14.66 9.25
N TYR A 40 3.03 -13.78 8.75
CA TYR A 40 1.76 -14.19 8.14
C TYR A 40 1.94 -14.42 6.64
N ASN A 41 1.03 -15.16 6.04
CA ASN A 41 1.10 -15.51 4.63
C ASN A 41 -0.28 -15.38 3.98
N ILE A 42 -0.33 -14.73 2.82
CA ILE A 42 -1.55 -14.49 2.03
C ILE A 42 -1.67 -15.57 0.95
N PRO A 43 -2.91 -16.09 0.69
CA PRO A 43 -3.34 -17.41 1.15
C PRO A 43 -2.39 -18.53 0.69
N TYR A 44 -2.48 -19.71 1.29
CA TYR A 44 -1.73 -20.94 0.98
C TYR A 44 -0.57 -21.32 1.90
N GLY A 45 -0.17 -20.51 2.91
CA GLY A 45 0.50 -20.90 4.18
C GLY A 45 1.66 -21.91 4.17
N TYR A 46 2.11 -22.37 3.01
CA TYR A 46 2.77 -23.66 2.90
C TYR A 46 4.27 -23.47 3.02
N CYS A 47 4.79 -23.87 4.17
CA CYS A 47 6.20 -24.19 4.32
C CYS A 47 6.39 -25.69 4.10
N PRO A 48 7.14 -26.12 3.08
CA PRO A 48 7.42 -27.52 2.85
C PRO A 48 8.02 -28.22 4.06
N GLY A 49 7.66 -29.49 4.23
CA GLY A 49 8.17 -30.32 5.32
C GLY A 49 9.70 -30.47 5.34
N TRP A 50 10.36 -30.24 4.19
CA TRP A 50 11.81 -30.36 4.04
C TRP A 50 12.61 -29.14 4.55
N ILE A 51 11.95 -28.05 4.95
CA ILE A 51 12.58 -26.85 5.50
C ILE A 51 12.84 -27.03 7.00
N HIS A 52 14.08 -26.85 7.44
CA HIS A 52 14.49 -26.68 8.83
C HIS A 52 14.81 -25.21 9.11
N ILE A 53 14.39 -24.68 10.27
CA ILE A 53 14.81 -23.34 10.70
C ILE A 53 16.06 -23.48 11.58
N LYS A 54 17.12 -22.75 11.23
CA LYS A 54 18.39 -22.81 11.93
C LYS A 54 18.22 -22.51 13.43
N GLY A 55 18.55 -23.50 14.26
CA GLY A 55 18.44 -23.40 15.71
C GLY A 55 17.11 -23.87 16.30
N ASP A 56 16.16 -24.32 15.47
CA ASP A 56 14.91 -24.96 15.88
C ASP A 56 15.12 -26.47 16.14
N THR A 57 14.10 -27.14 16.66
CA THR A 57 14.15 -28.60 16.88
C THR A 57 14.06 -29.34 15.55
N PHE A 58 15.10 -30.11 15.24
CA PHE A 58 15.23 -30.87 14.00
C PHE A 58 14.17 -32.00 13.89
N LYS A 59 13.64 -32.19 12.68
CA LYS A 59 12.79 -33.35 12.33
C LYS A 59 13.41 -34.10 11.16
N ASP A 60 13.38 -35.44 11.19
CA ASP A 60 14.07 -36.32 10.21
C ASP A 60 13.74 -36.05 8.74
N ALA A 61 12.55 -35.51 8.44
CA ALA A 61 12.13 -35.17 7.08
C ALA A 61 12.71 -33.84 6.56
N GLU A 62 13.39 -33.07 7.41
CA GLU A 62 13.95 -31.76 7.08
C GLU A 62 15.35 -31.92 6.48
N THR A 63 15.56 -31.40 5.27
CA THR A 63 16.80 -31.59 4.52
C THR A 63 17.54 -30.30 4.20
N HIS A 64 16.86 -29.15 4.36
CA HIS A 64 17.41 -27.82 4.04
C HIS A 64 17.28 -26.85 5.21
N GLU A 65 18.40 -26.27 5.63
CA GLU A 65 18.46 -25.25 6.67
C GLU A 65 18.16 -23.87 6.08
N VAL A 66 17.31 -23.11 6.76
CA VAL A 66 17.00 -21.71 6.48
C VAL A 66 17.20 -20.86 7.73
N GLU A 67 17.83 -19.71 7.57
CA GLU A 67 18.01 -18.74 8.65
C GLU A 67 17.10 -17.51 8.52
N TYR A 68 16.86 -17.07 7.28
CA TYR A 68 16.14 -15.84 6.98
C TYR A 68 15.07 -16.05 5.91
N LEU A 69 13.99 -15.30 6.04
CA LEU A 69 13.00 -15.08 4.99
C LEU A 69 13.15 -13.65 4.46
N TYR A 70 13.09 -13.48 3.15
CA TYR A 70 13.22 -12.18 2.51
C TYR A 70 11.88 -11.74 1.92
N LEU A 71 11.40 -10.57 2.33
CA LEU A 71 10.27 -9.91 1.69
C LEU A 71 10.77 -9.21 0.43
N THR A 72 10.11 -9.46 -0.69
CA THR A 72 10.56 -9.03 -2.02
C THR A 72 9.45 -8.31 -2.77
N SER A 73 9.83 -7.41 -3.69
CA SER A 73 8.90 -6.91 -4.71
C SER A 73 8.53 -8.00 -5.73
N LYS A 74 7.58 -7.71 -6.62
CA LYS A 74 7.22 -8.60 -7.72
C LYS A 74 8.38 -8.75 -8.73
N SER A 75 8.79 -9.98 -8.98
CA SER A 75 9.80 -10.29 -10.02
C SER A 75 9.33 -9.90 -11.43
N ARG A 76 10.20 -9.18 -12.16
CA ARG A 76 10.07 -8.86 -13.59
C ARG A 76 11.36 -9.28 -14.30
N LYS A 77 11.25 -10.18 -15.29
CA LYS A 77 12.40 -10.72 -16.05
C LYS A 77 13.54 -11.24 -15.14
N GLY A 78 13.21 -11.94 -14.06
CA GLY A 78 14.18 -12.49 -13.11
C GLY A 78 14.74 -11.48 -12.10
N THR A 79 14.39 -10.19 -12.21
CA THR A 79 14.83 -9.14 -11.28
C THR A 79 13.76 -8.77 -10.27
N PHE A 80 14.12 -8.63 -8.99
CA PHE A 80 13.26 -8.15 -7.91
C PHE A 80 14.08 -7.43 -6.84
N ASP A 81 13.40 -6.62 -6.02
CA ASP A 81 14.05 -5.86 -4.94
C ASP A 81 13.81 -6.55 -3.60
N LEU A 82 14.84 -6.55 -2.74
CA LEU A 82 14.68 -6.95 -1.34
C LEU A 82 14.19 -5.75 -0.54
N LYS A 83 13.11 -5.97 0.22
CA LYS A 83 12.49 -4.93 1.06
C LYS A 83 12.85 -5.15 2.52
N TYR A 84 12.67 -6.39 2.99
CA TYR A 84 12.98 -6.76 4.36
C TYR A 84 13.67 -8.12 4.42
N ARG A 85 14.47 -8.30 5.46
CA ARG A 85 14.99 -9.60 5.88
C ARG A 85 14.44 -9.91 7.27
N ILE A 86 13.84 -11.07 7.42
CA ILE A 86 13.22 -11.53 8.67
C ILE A 86 14.02 -12.71 9.22
N LYS A 87 14.53 -12.57 10.44
CA LYS A 87 15.22 -13.62 11.17
C LYS A 87 14.19 -14.61 11.70
N LEU A 88 14.18 -15.82 11.15
CA LEU A 88 13.26 -16.86 11.56
C LEU A 88 13.77 -17.51 12.85
N LYS A 89 12.83 -17.85 13.74
CA LYS A 89 13.10 -18.53 15.01
C LYS A 89 12.66 -19.99 14.96
N ARG A 90 11.45 -20.25 14.45
CA ARG A 90 10.92 -21.62 14.30
C ARG A 90 9.83 -21.72 13.24
N LYS A 91 9.66 -22.93 12.71
CA LYS A 91 8.55 -23.29 11.80
C LYS A 91 7.37 -23.79 12.62
N LEU A 92 6.20 -23.16 12.46
CA LEU A 92 5.02 -23.51 13.23
C LEU A 92 4.26 -24.70 12.64
N HIS A 93 4.18 -24.78 11.31
CA HIS A 93 3.53 -25.88 10.61
C HIS A 93 4.02 -26.05 9.17
N SER A 94 3.55 -27.13 8.53
CA SER A 94 3.73 -27.40 7.10
C SER A 94 2.42 -27.64 6.36
N PHE A 95 1.29 -27.22 6.96
CA PHE A 95 -0.02 -27.34 6.32
C PHE A 95 -0.09 -26.53 5.02
N SER A 96 -0.69 -27.15 4.00
CA SER A 96 -1.08 -26.51 2.75
C SER A 96 -2.58 -26.25 2.76
N TYR A 97 -3.02 -25.33 1.90
CA TYR A 97 -4.43 -25.25 1.56
C TYR A 97 -4.91 -26.50 0.80
N HIS A 98 -6.15 -26.91 1.04
CA HIS A 98 -6.79 -28.00 0.34
C HIS A 98 -8.10 -27.53 -0.30
N LYS A 99 -8.39 -28.02 -1.51
CA LYS A 99 -9.67 -27.76 -2.18
C LYS A 99 -10.83 -28.60 -1.62
N SER A 100 -10.53 -29.75 -1.01
CA SER A 100 -11.58 -30.64 -0.48
C SER A 100 -12.08 -30.15 0.88
N ARG A 101 -13.40 -30.11 1.06
CA ARG A 101 -14.05 -29.61 2.28
C ARG A 101 -13.58 -30.34 3.54
N ASN A 102 -13.55 -31.67 3.53
CA ASN A 102 -13.11 -32.46 4.68
C ASN A 102 -11.64 -32.15 5.08
N GLN A 103 -10.75 -31.89 4.11
CA GLN A 103 -9.37 -31.52 4.43
C GLN A 103 -9.25 -30.07 4.91
N LYS A 104 -10.10 -29.17 4.43
CA LYS A 104 -10.18 -27.80 4.96
C LYS A 104 -10.54 -27.82 6.43
N ASP A 105 -11.61 -28.50 6.81
CA ASP A 105 -12.07 -28.56 8.19
C ASP A 105 -10.98 -29.10 9.14
N ILE A 106 -10.26 -30.16 8.73
CA ILE A 106 -9.14 -30.71 9.50
C ILE A 106 -7.99 -29.71 9.66
N VAL A 107 -7.66 -28.96 8.60
CA VAL A 107 -6.59 -27.95 8.66
C VAL A 107 -7.04 -26.78 9.53
N SER A 108 -8.27 -26.28 9.37
CA SER A 108 -8.82 -25.20 10.18
C SER A 108 -8.80 -25.54 11.67
N SER A 109 -9.28 -26.73 12.08
CA SER A 109 -9.23 -27.14 13.49
C SER A 109 -7.81 -27.24 14.05
N LYS A 110 -6.85 -27.72 13.24
CA LYS A 110 -5.43 -27.76 13.66
C LYS A 110 -4.84 -26.36 13.79
N MET A 111 -5.26 -25.41 12.94
CA MET A 111 -4.83 -24.02 13.02
C MET A 111 -5.42 -23.32 14.23
N GLU A 112 -6.71 -23.51 14.51
CA GLU A 112 -7.35 -23.00 15.72
C GLU A 112 -6.63 -23.51 16.97
N GLN A 113 -6.37 -24.81 17.06
CA GLN A 113 -5.61 -25.39 18.17
C GLN A 113 -4.22 -24.76 18.30
N LEU A 114 -3.49 -24.60 17.18
CA LEU A 114 -2.18 -23.95 17.17
C LEU A 114 -2.25 -22.50 17.69
N TYR A 115 -3.28 -21.73 17.30
CA TYR A 115 -3.46 -20.34 17.74
C TYR A 115 -3.81 -20.24 19.21
N GLU A 116 -4.59 -21.19 19.72
CA GLU A 116 -4.89 -21.30 21.14
C GLU A 116 -3.65 -21.68 21.96
N GLU A 117 -2.90 -22.69 21.53
CA GLU A 117 -1.66 -23.13 22.19
C GLU A 117 -0.61 -22.01 22.24
N LEU A 118 -0.51 -21.23 21.17
CA LEU A 118 0.42 -20.10 21.09
C LEU A 118 -0.14 -18.80 21.70
N ASN A 119 -1.42 -18.78 22.08
CA ASN A 119 -2.16 -17.60 22.54
C ASN A 119 -1.94 -16.38 21.62
N VAL A 120 -2.09 -16.57 20.31
CA VAL A 120 -1.83 -15.51 19.32
C VAL A 120 -3.03 -14.57 19.24
N THR A 121 -2.88 -13.42 19.88
CA THR A 121 -3.87 -12.36 19.93
C THR A 121 -3.30 -11.06 19.38
N TYR A 122 -4.18 -10.23 18.84
CA TYR A 122 -3.82 -8.92 18.31
C TYR A 122 -4.87 -7.91 18.75
N GLY A 123 -4.47 -6.94 19.58
CA GLY A 123 -5.38 -6.01 20.23
C GLY A 123 -6.47 -6.68 21.08
N GLY A 124 -6.14 -7.76 21.78
CA GLY A 124 -7.03 -8.49 22.70
C GLY A 124 -8.02 -9.44 22.04
N LYS A 125 -8.00 -9.59 20.72
CA LYS A 125 -8.83 -10.55 19.97
C LYS A 125 -7.96 -11.65 19.37
N LYS A 126 -8.51 -12.86 19.21
CA LYS A 126 -7.78 -13.93 18.52
C LYS A 126 -7.59 -13.54 17.07
N ILE A 127 -6.43 -13.82 16.49
CA ILE A 127 -6.18 -13.42 15.11
C ILE A 127 -7.17 -14.05 14.11
N SER A 128 -7.65 -15.26 14.40
CA SER A 128 -8.68 -15.96 13.62
C SER A 128 -10.07 -15.32 13.71
N GLU A 129 -10.32 -14.46 14.69
CA GLU A 129 -11.56 -13.66 14.77
C GLU A 129 -11.45 -12.38 13.94
N ILE A 130 -10.23 -11.87 13.79
CA ILE A 130 -9.93 -10.62 13.07
C ILE A 130 -9.85 -10.86 11.56
N LEU A 131 -9.21 -11.96 11.17
CA LEU A 131 -8.99 -12.38 9.78
C LEU A 131 -9.80 -13.65 9.52
N ASP A 132 -10.79 -13.58 8.63
CA ASP A 132 -11.68 -14.70 8.29
C ASP A 132 -10.88 -15.83 7.61
N THR A 133 -10.86 -17.06 8.14
CA THR A 133 -9.95 -18.09 7.58
C THR A 133 -10.44 -19.53 7.50
N ASP A 134 -10.61 -19.93 6.23
CA ASP A 134 -10.38 -21.27 5.69
C ASP A 134 -8.87 -21.60 5.49
N THR A 135 -7.95 -20.72 5.88
CA THR A 135 -6.51 -20.79 5.51
C THR A 135 -5.55 -20.57 6.69
N PRO A 136 -4.41 -21.30 6.74
CA PRO A 136 -3.35 -21.03 7.70
C PRO A 136 -2.74 -19.63 7.57
N LEU A 137 -2.85 -18.80 8.60
CA LEU A 137 -2.38 -17.41 8.63
C LEU A 137 -0.89 -17.28 8.97
N ILE A 138 -0.42 -17.84 10.09
CA ILE A 138 0.97 -17.73 10.55
C ILE A 138 1.79 -18.97 10.21
N THR A 139 2.96 -18.80 9.59
CA THR A 139 3.82 -19.94 9.20
C THR A 139 5.08 -20.06 10.05
N PHE A 140 5.63 -18.92 10.51
CA PHE A 140 6.85 -18.85 11.28
C PHE A 140 6.69 -17.95 12.50
N GLU A 141 7.34 -18.32 13.59
CA GLU A 141 7.74 -17.35 14.62
C GLU A 141 9.11 -16.80 14.22
N ALA A 142 9.32 -15.52 14.47
CA ALA A 142 10.52 -14.80 14.10
C ALA A 142 11.07 -14.03 15.30
N ASP A 143 12.36 -13.74 15.26
CA ASP A 143 13.00 -12.91 16.28
C ASP A 143 12.85 -11.43 15.92
N TYR A 144 13.01 -11.10 14.64
CA TYR A 144 13.03 -9.72 14.17
C TYR A 144 13.01 -9.54 12.67
N MET A 145 12.83 -8.27 12.27
CA MET A 145 12.93 -7.78 10.91
C MET A 145 14.00 -6.69 10.77
N GLU A 146 14.62 -6.65 9.60
CA GLU A 146 15.57 -5.62 9.19
C GLU A 146 15.19 -5.09 7.81
N THR A 147 15.43 -3.80 7.58
CA THR A 147 15.37 -3.18 6.26
C THR A 147 16.78 -2.96 5.73
N ALA A 148 16.96 -3.00 4.42
CA ALA A 148 18.22 -2.60 3.82
C ALA A 148 18.43 -1.09 4.00
N ALA A 149 19.68 -0.68 4.28
CA ALA A 149 20.03 0.74 4.38
C ALA A 149 19.93 1.43 3.01
N GLU A 150 20.35 0.71 1.97
CA GLU A 150 20.26 1.11 0.57
C GLU A 150 19.43 0.08 -0.23
N PRO A 151 18.78 0.46 -1.34
CA PRO A 151 18.02 -0.47 -2.16
C PRO A 151 18.87 -1.64 -2.69
N ILE A 152 18.41 -2.87 -2.46
CA ILE A 152 19.06 -4.09 -2.97
C ILE A 152 18.19 -4.69 -4.08
N SER A 153 18.74 -4.79 -5.29
CA SER A 153 18.11 -5.49 -6.41
C SER A 153 18.84 -6.81 -6.69
N ILE A 154 18.09 -7.88 -6.89
CA ILE A 154 18.58 -9.22 -7.15
C ILE A 154 18.11 -9.64 -8.53
N ASN A 155 19.04 -10.13 -9.36
CA ASN A 155 18.75 -10.77 -10.64
C ASN A 155 19.15 -12.25 -10.57
N LEU A 156 18.17 -13.14 -10.72
CA LEU A 156 18.40 -14.58 -10.70
C LEU A 156 18.37 -15.16 -12.11
N SER A 157 19.35 -16.01 -12.42
CA SER A 157 19.59 -16.54 -13.75
C SER A 157 19.03 -17.95 -13.95
N GLU A 158 18.96 -18.74 -12.88
CA GLU A 158 18.52 -20.14 -12.87
C GLU A 158 17.12 -20.29 -12.23
N TYR A 159 16.87 -19.58 -11.13
CA TYR A 159 15.66 -19.69 -10.33
C TYR A 159 14.53 -18.81 -10.85
N ASN A 160 13.43 -19.44 -11.27
CA ASN A 160 12.26 -18.73 -11.79
C ASN A 160 11.25 -18.37 -10.68
N TYR A 161 11.42 -17.17 -10.12
CA TYR A 161 10.60 -16.72 -8.99
C TYR A 161 9.20 -16.20 -9.39
N GLN A 162 8.25 -17.11 -9.59
CA GLN A 162 6.91 -16.76 -10.08
C GLN A 162 5.81 -16.72 -9.00
N ARG A 163 5.88 -17.59 -7.98
CA ARG A 163 4.85 -17.69 -6.92
C ARG A 163 5.06 -16.69 -5.78
N ASN A 164 4.10 -16.58 -4.87
CA ASN A 164 4.20 -15.73 -3.67
C ASN A 164 5.37 -16.14 -2.79
N LYS A 165 5.61 -17.44 -2.61
CA LYS A 165 6.76 -17.94 -1.86
C LYS A 165 7.69 -18.73 -2.77
N GLY A 166 8.97 -18.45 -2.69
CA GLY A 166 10.04 -19.08 -3.45
C GLY A 166 11.11 -19.68 -2.54
N TYR A 167 11.83 -20.67 -3.07
CA TYR A 167 12.88 -21.37 -2.35
C TYR A 167 14.09 -21.56 -3.26
N ILE A 168 15.18 -20.87 -2.96
CA ILE A 168 16.46 -21.06 -3.65
C ILE A 168 17.27 -22.06 -2.84
N LYS A 169 17.37 -23.31 -3.30
CA LYS A 169 18.14 -24.36 -2.65
C LYS A 169 19.58 -24.37 -3.16
N GLU A 170 20.54 -24.48 -2.26
CA GLU A 170 21.98 -24.48 -2.55
C GLU A 170 22.40 -25.63 -3.48
N ASP A 171 21.72 -26.77 -3.38
CA ASP A 171 22.00 -27.98 -4.15
C ASP A 171 21.35 -28.02 -5.54
N GLU A 172 20.34 -27.18 -5.79
CA GLU A 172 19.62 -27.09 -7.07
C GLU A 172 20.01 -25.83 -7.87
N TYR A 173 20.15 -24.68 -7.19
CA TYR A 173 20.39 -23.36 -7.80
C TYR A 173 21.69 -22.76 -7.25
N ARG A 174 22.80 -23.48 -7.42
CA ARG A 174 24.06 -23.21 -6.73
C ARG A 174 24.60 -21.81 -7.00
N ASN A 175 24.55 -21.36 -8.25
CA ASN A 175 25.09 -20.06 -8.66
C ASN A 175 24.22 -18.91 -8.12
N ASP A 176 22.91 -19.02 -8.31
CA ASP A 176 21.94 -18.06 -7.81
C ASP A 176 21.96 -17.96 -6.28
N TYR A 177 22.08 -19.09 -5.58
CA TYR A 177 22.23 -19.13 -4.12
C TYR A 177 23.50 -18.40 -3.67
N ALA A 178 24.64 -18.68 -4.30
CA ALA A 178 25.91 -18.04 -3.97
C ALA A 178 25.87 -16.52 -4.22
N TYR A 179 25.36 -16.10 -5.38
CA TYR A 179 25.19 -14.70 -5.74
C TYR A 179 24.28 -13.94 -4.76
N PHE A 180 23.14 -14.56 -4.39
CA PHE A 180 22.23 -13.97 -3.42
C PHE A 180 22.90 -13.76 -2.06
N GLN A 181 23.60 -14.80 -1.57
CA GLN A 181 24.30 -14.73 -0.28
C GLN A 181 25.40 -13.68 -0.28
N GLU A 182 26.18 -13.58 -1.35
CA GLU A 182 27.22 -12.57 -1.48
C GLU A 182 26.62 -11.15 -1.45
N THR A 183 25.56 -10.92 -2.23
CA THR A 183 24.88 -9.63 -2.31
C THR A 183 24.33 -9.21 -0.94
N VAL A 184 23.63 -10.12 -0.24
CA VAL A 184 23.06 -9.83 1.08
C VAL A 184 24.13 -9.63 2.15
N LYS A 185 25.23 -10.38 2.09
CA LYS A 185 26.36 -10.26 3.04
C LYS A 185 27.08 -8.92 2.91
N ASN A 186 27.15 -8.38 1.69
CA ASN A 186 27.79 -7.10 1.39
C ASN A 186 26.85 -5.89 1.55
N SER A 187 25.61 -6.11 2.00
CA SER A 187 24.62 -5.05 2.20
C SER A 187 24.49 -4.70 3.68
N ASP A 188 24.26 -3.42 3.97
CA ASP A 188 23.97 -2.95 5.32
C ASP A 188 22.48 -3.09 5.66
N TRP A 189 22.21 -3.58 6.87
CA TRP A 189 20.87 -3.87 7.36
C TRP A 189 20.60 -3.12 8.66
N ILE A 190 19.44 -2.48 8.72
CA ILE A 190 18.99 -1.67 9.86
C ILE A 190 17.85 -2.41 10.54
N ARG A 191 17.95 -2.56 11.87
CA ARG A 191 16.90 -3.17 12.68
C ARG A 191 15.62 -2.34 12.63
N THR A 192 14.52 -2.97 12.22
CA THR A 192 13.20 -2.35 12.19
C THR A 192 12.32 -3.00 13.25
N GLY A 193 11.88 -2.22 14.22
CA GLY A 193 10.87 -2.65 15.19
C GLY A 193 9.47 -2.46 14.62
N LEU A 194 8.52 -3.27 15.09
CA LEU A 194 7.10 -2.96 14.96
C LEU A 194 6.58 -2.42 16.29
N ASN A 195 5.69 -1.44 16.22
CA ASN A 195 4.97 -0.99 17.40
C ASN A 195 3.79 -1.94 17.67
N PRO A 196 3.57 -2.36 18.92
CA PRO A 196 2.36 -3.10 19.26
C PRO A 196 1.13 -2.21 19.01
N ILE A 197 0.02 -2.81 18.57
CA ILE A 197 -1.25 -2.08 18.52
C ILE A 197 -1.76 -1.91 19.94
N ILE A 198 -1.63 -0.70 20.46
CA ILE A 198 -2.27 -0.33 21.73
C ILE A 198 -3.67 0.19 21.42
N ILE A 199 -4.69 -0.57 21.81
CA ILE A 199 -6.09 -0.12 21.81
C ILE A 199 -6.31 0.72 23.08
N ASN A 200 -5.75 1.92 23.10
CA ASN A 200 -6.16 2.90 24.10
C ASN A 200 -7.55 3.43 23.70
N GLY A 201 -8.51 3.34 24.62
CA GLY A 201 -9.89 3.77 24.41
C GLY A 201 -10.09 5.24 24.04
N GLU A 202 -9.03 6.06 23.96
CA GLU A 202 -9.13 7.51 23.80
C GLU A 202 -8.03 8.12 22.91
N ASN A 203 -7.56 7.45 21.85
CA ASN A 203 -6.75 8.16 20.86
C ASN A 203 -7.63 9.13 20.06
N LYS A 204 -7.55 10.42 20.42
CA LYS A 204 -8.29 11.55 19.86
C LYS A 204 -7.97 11.89 18.39
N ASN A 205 -7.02 11.22 17.75
CA ASN A 205 -6.76 11.38 16.30
C ASN A 205 -7.53 10.32 15.49
N GLN A 206 -8.85 10.22 15.73
CA GLN A 206 -9.75 9.30 15.03
C GLN A 206 -10.18 9.89 13.67
N TYR A 207 -9.31 9.82 12.67
CA TYR A 207 -9.73 9.91 11.26
C TYR A 207 -10.15 8.52 10.75
N ASN A 208 -10.96 7.83 11.53
CA ASN A 208 -11.57 6.57 11.12
C ASN A 208 -13.03 6.56 11.59
N ARG A 209 -13.77 7.55 11.08
CA ARG A 209 -15.23 7.62 11.24
C ARG A 209 -15.83 7.05 9.96
N LYS A 210 -16.82 6.17 10.12
CA LYS A 210 -17.58 5.63 8.99
C LYS A 210 -18.28 6.79 8.28
N THR A 211 -18.17 6.78 6.96
CA THR A 211 -18.78 7.72 6.02
C THR A 211 -19.85 7.02 5.19
N PHE A 212 -20.55 7.76 4.33
CA PHE A 212 -21.46 7.14 3.37
C PHE A 212 -20.72 6.17 2.42
N LEU A 213 -19.46 6.42 2.10
CA LEU A 213 -18.66 5.50 1.26
C LEU A 213 -18.43 4.15 1.93
N ASP A 214 -18.30 4.13 3.26
CA ASP A 214 -18.23 2.87 4.02
C ASP A 214 -19.54 2.10 3.90
N LEU A 215 -20.68 2.79 3.96
CA LEU A 215 -22.01 2.17 3.85
C LEU A 215 -22.23 1.48 2.49
N ILE A 216 -21.70 2.06 1.42
CA ILE A 216 -21.87 1.53 0.05
C ILE A 216 -20.65 0.76 -0.48
N ILE A 217 -19.63 0.55 0.36
CA ILE A 217 -18.42 -0.21 0.03
C ILE A 217 -17.68 0.42 -1.17
N LYS A 218 -17.46 1.74 -1.11
CA LYS A 218 -16.77 2.53 -2.15
C LYS A 218 -15.58 3.35 -1.63
N THR A 219 -15.07 3.02 -0.45
CA THR A 219 -13.88 3.67 0.14
C THR A 219 -12.63 3.55 -0.72
N GLU A 220 -12.50 2.50 -1.54
CA GLU A 220 -11.34 2.33 -2.43
C GLU A 220 -11.56 2.83 -3.87
N SER A 221 -12.67 3.52 -4.13
CA SER A 221 -13.03 3.94 -5.49
C SER A 221 -12.42 5.29 -5.85
N GLU A 222 -11.33 5.28 -6.63
CA GLU A 222 -10.72 6.52 -7.19
C GLU A 222 -11.75 7.41 -7.88
N GLU A 223 -12.70 6.81 -8.61
CA GLU A 223 -13.79 7.52 -9.26
C GLU A 223 -14.71 8.25 -8.27
N CYS A 224 -15.02 7.65 -7.12
CA CYS A 224 -15.84 8.31 -6.09
C CYS A 224 -15.13 9.54 -5.51
N TYR A 225 -13.82 9.44 -5.22
CA TYR A 225 -13.02 10.58 -4.76
C TYR A 225 -12.92 11.68 -5.82
N THR A 226 -12.74 11.31 -7.09
CA THR A 226 -12.78 12.24 -8.22
C THR A 226 -14.14 12.93 -8.32
N ASN A 227 -15.25 12.23 -8.11
CA ASN A 227 -16.60 12.79 -8.16
C ASN A 227 -16.86 13.77 -7.02
N MET A 228 -16.47 13.40 -5.79
CA MET A 228 -16.59 14.27 -4.63
C MET A 228 -15.80 15.56 -4.85
N LEU A 229 -14.53 15.44 -5.26
CA LEU A 229 -13.68 16.61 -5.52
C LEU A 229 -14.24 17.48 -6.65
N PHE A 230 -14.66 16.88 -7.77
CA PHE A 230 -15.27 17.63 -8.87
C PHE A 230 -16.50 18.42 -8.40
N SER A 231 -17.40 17.79 -7.64
CA SER A 231 -18.63 18.43 -7.15
C SER A 231 -18.36 19.63 -6.23
N ILE A 232 -17.23 19.61 -5.53
CA ILE A 232 -16.70 20.70 -4.70
C ILE A 232 -16.13 21.81 -5.58
N LEU A 233 -15.25 21.45 -6.52
CA LEU A 233 -14.52 22.42 -7.34
C LEU A 233 -15.42 23.23 -8.27
N ILE A 234 -16.54 22.67 -8.73
CA ILE A 234 -17.50 23.41 -9.57
C ILE A 234 -18.29 24.49 -8.81
N GLN A 235 -18.20 24.53 -7.48
CA GLN A 235 -18.88 25.57 -6.70
C GLN A 235 -18.24 26.94 -6.96
N PRO A 236 -19.03 28.03 -7.02
CA PRO A 236 -18.53 29.36 -7.32
C PRO A 236 -17.35 29.78 -6.43
N GLY A 237 -16.23 30.19 -7.04
CA GLY A 237 -15.03 30.67 -6.33
C GLY A 237 -14.18 29.57 -5.67
N VAL A 238 -14.66 28.34 -5.54
CA VAL A 238 -13.92 27.25 -4.87
C VAL A 238 -12.73 26.80 -5.69
N PHE A 239 -12.87 26.63 -7.01
CA PHE A 239 -11.74 26.26 -7.87
C PHE A 239 -10.59 27.29 -7.84
N GLU A 240 -10.92 28.58 -7.84
CA GLU A 240 -9.91 29.63 -7.74
C GLU A 240 -9.21 29.61 -6.38
N ALA A 241 -9.97 29.44 -5.29
CA ALA A 241 -9.39 29.28 -3.96
C ALA A 241 -8.48 28.04 -3.87
N PHE A 242 -8.86 26.93 -4.51
CA PHE A 242 -8.06 25.72 -4.59
C PHE A 242 -6.72 25.97 -5.28
N CYS A 243 -6.73 26.63 -6.44
CA CYS A 243 -5.49 27.00 -7.15
C CYS A 243 -4.62 27.96 -6.34
N ARG A 244 -5.21 28.96 -5.66
CA ARG A 244 -4.44 29.88 -4.79
C ARG A 244 -3.79 29.17 -3.61
N PHE A 245 -4.48 28.18 -3.06
CA PHE A 245 -4.00 27.44 -1.91
C PHE A 245 -2.85 26.49 -2.28
N PHE A 246 -3.02 25.68 -3.33
CA PHE A 246 -2.07 24.63 -3.69
C PHE A 246 -1.01 25.02 -4.71
N ALA A 247 -1.25 26.04 -5.53
CA ALA A 247 -0.31 26.54 -6.52
C ALA A 247 0.11 27.99 -6.22
N SER A 248 0.26 28.34 -4.94
CA SER A 248 0.60 29.69 -4.48
C SER A 248 1.93 30.23 -5.02
N ASN A 249 2.81 29.34 -5.48
CA ASN A 249 4.11 29.63 -6.08
C ASN A 249 4.11 29.59 -7.63
N ARG A 250 2.93 29.52 -8.26
CA ARG A 250 2.77 29.48 -9.72
C ARG A 250 1.90 30.65 -10.19
N ASP A 251 2.13 31.07 -11.43
CA ASP A 251 1.32 32.10 -12.07
C ASP A 251 0.00 31.50 -12.58
N VAL A 252 -1.11 31.88 -11.96
CA VAL A 252 -2.46 31.45 -12.34
C VAL A 252 -3.26 32.63 -12.87
N ASN A 253 -3.87 32.48 -14.04
CA ASN A 253 -4.65 33.53 -14.69
C ASN A 253 -6.11 33.52 -14.22
N TYR A 254 -6.42 34.42 -13.28
CA TYR A 254 -7.78 34.62 -12.77
C TYR A 254 -8.61 35.64 -13.56
N ASN A 255 -8.08 36.20 -14.67
CA ASN A 255 -8.83 37.18 -15.48
C ASN A 255 -9.91 36.52 -16.35
N HIS A 256 -9.84 35.20 -16.54
CA HIS A 256 -10.83 34.41 -17.27
C HIS A 256 -11.32 33.28 -16.38
N LEU A 257 -12.64 33.06 -16.40
CA LEU A 257 -13.28 31.98 -15.64
C LEU A 257 -12.86 30.62 -16.19
N PHE A 258 -12.40 29.76 -15.29
CA PHE A 258 -12.11 28.37 -15.59
C PHE A 258 -13.40 27.55 -15.73
N GLN A 259 -13.52 26.81 -16.83
CA GLN A 259 -14.54 25.78 -16.97
C GLN A 259 -13.97 24.45 -16.48
N VAL A 260 -14.47 23.98 -15.33
CA VAL A 260 -14.05 22.71 -14.73
C VAL A 260 -14.86 21.57 -15.34
N ALA A 261 -14.19 20.51 -15.77
CA ALA A 261 -14.78 19.32 -16.34
C ALA A 261 -14.19 18.04 -15.71
N ARG A 262 -15.01 16.99 -15.66
CA ARG A 262 -14.62 15.65 -15.21
C ARG A 262 -14.56 14.70 -16.39
N GLU A 263 -13.72 13.67 -16.30
CA GLU A 263 -13.65 12.59 -17.30
C GLU A 263 -13.38 13.09 -18.74
N TYR A 264 -12.61 14.16 -18.88
CA TYR A 264 -12.50 14.87 -20.15
C TYR A 264 -11.61 14.10 -21.13
N GLY A 265 -12.22 13.63 -22.23
CA GLY A 265 -11.56 12.85 -23.28
C GLY A 265 -10.94 13.74 -24.35
N VAL A 266 -9.69 14.17 -24.15
CA VAL A 266 -9.03 15.13 -25.07
C VAL A 266 -7.80 14.56 -25.78
N VAL A 267 -7.27 13.47 -25.25
CA VAL A 267 -6.15 12.70 -25.81
C VAL A 267 -6.54 11.21 -25.74
N SER A 268 -5.68 10.28 -26.16
CA SER A 268 -5.90 8.82 -26.06
C SER A 268 -5.98 8.29 -24.60
N GLY A 269 -6.83 8.90 -23.76
CA GLY A 269 -6.97 8.72 -22.32
C GLY A 269 -8.05 9.67 -21.75
N ARG A 270 -8.40 9.48 -20.49
CA ARG A 270 -9.45 10.19 -19.78
C ARG A 270 -8.85 10.87 -18.55
N MET A 271 -8.79 12.20 -18.54
CA MET A 271 -8.33 12.95 -17.37
C MET A 271 -9.39 12.90 -16.28
N ASP A 272 -8.99 12.76 -15.02
CA ASP A 272 -9.92 12.71 -13.90
C ASP A 272 -10.70 14.03 -13.77
N ILE A 273 -9.97 15.14 -13.58
CA ILE A 273 -10.53 16.51 -13.61
C ILE A 273 -9.59 17.42 -14.41
N CYS A 274 -10.15 18.31 -15.19
CA CYS A 274 -9.40 19.40 -15.83
C CYS A 274 -10.17 20.71 -15.75
N ALA A 275 -9.47 21.83 -15.90
CA ALA A 275 -10.09 23.12 -16.10
C ALA A 275 -9.41 23.89 -17.23
N ASP A 276 -10.20 24.64 -18.00
CA ASP A 276 -9.72 25.44 -19.12
C ASP A 276 -10.39 26.82 -19.09
N ASN A 277 -9.59 27.89 -19.15
CA ASN A 277 -10.09 29.26 -19.29
C ASN A 277 -9.69 29.89 -20.64
N THR A 278 -9.33 29.06 -21.62
CA THR A 278 -8.78 29.35 -22.96
C THR A 278 -7.34 29.85 -22.98
N VAL A 279 -6.85 30.44 -21.89
CA VAL A 279 -5.50 31.00 -21.79
C VAL A 279 -4.56 30.04 -21.05
N GLN A 280 -5.08 29.37 -20.02
CA GLN A 280 -4.36 28.44 -19.16
C GLN A 280 -5.23 27.21 -18.92
N ARG A 281 -4.56 26.09 -18.69
CA ARG A 281 -5.18 24.81 -18.34
C ARG A 281 -4.70 24.33 -16.99
N VAL A 282 -5.60 23.66 -16.28
CA VAL A 282 -5.30 22.96 -15.02
C VAL A 282 -5.65 21.50 -15.19
N ILE A 283 -4.77 20.62 -14.74
CA ILE A 283 -4.97 19.17 -14.73
C ILE A 283 -4.93 18.70 -13.27
N ILE A 284 -5.89 17.86 -12.87
CA ILE A 284 -5.88 17.17 -11.58
C ILE A 284 -6.05 15.68 -11.87
N GLU A 285 -5.03 14.90 -11.54
CA GLU A 285 -5.07 13.44 -11.61
C GLU A 285 -5.15 12.85 -10.21
N ASN A 286 -6.05 11.89 -10.00
CA ASN A 286 -6.24 11.21 -8.71
C ASN A 286 -5.61 9.81 -8.74
N LYS A 287 -4.83 9.48 -7.71
CA LYS A 287 -4.18 8.16 -7.54
C LYS A 287 -4.28 7.71 -6.08
N LEU A 288 -5.37 6.99 -5.77
CA LEU A 288 -5.55 6.38 -4.44
C LEU A 288 -4.57 5.22 -4.26
N TYR A 289 -4.72 4.18 -5.08
CA TYR A 289 -3.88 2.98 -5.04
C TYR A 289 -3.28 2.62 -6.39
N SER A 290 -3.82 3.16 -7.49
CA SER A 290 -3.21 2.91 -8.78
C SER A 290 -1.83 3.57 -8.84
N GLY A 291 -0.85 2.82 -9.32
CA GLY A 291 0.44 3.37 -9.70
C GLY A 291 0.31 4.20 -10.97
N LEU A 292 1.36 4.92 -11.34
CA LEU A 292 1.40 5.58 -12.65
C LEU A 292 1.33 4.50 -13.74
N ASN A 293 0.22 4.49 -14.50
CA ASN A 293 0.02 3.50 -15.56
C ASN A 293 1.16 3.57 -16.59
N GLY A 294 1.70 2.39 -16.91
CA GLY A 294 2.96 2.23 -17.63
C GLY A 294 3.03 2.92 -18.99
N ILE A 295 4.28 3.22 -19.37
CA ILE A 295 4.71 3.76 -20.66
C ILE A 295 4.00 3.02 -21.80
N LYS A 296 3.27 3.76 -22.65
CA LYS A 296 2.62 3.23 -23.84
C LYS A 296 3.65 2.97 -24.96
N LYS A 297 3.24 2.35 -26.07
CA LYS A 297 4.12 2.00 -27.21
C LYS A 297 4.83 3.20 -27.85
N ASP A 298 4.31 4.40 -27.63
CA ASP A 298 4.86 5.68 -28.05
C ASP A 298 5.82 6.31 -27.02
N ASP A 299 6.26 5.53 -26.05
CA ASP A 299 7.15 5.94 -24.95
C ASP A 299 6.61 7.09 -24.06
N THR A 300 5.31 7.41 -24.16
CA THR A 300 4.66 8.43 -23.33
C THR A 300 3.90 7.81 -22.16
N THR A 301 3.80 8.54 -21.05
CA THR A 301 2.93 8.16 -19.93
C THR A 301 1.62 8.94 -19.96
N GLN A 302 0.71 8.55 -19.06
CA GLN A 302 -0.51 9.31 -18.82
C GLN A 302 -0.21 10.77 -18.42
N LEU A 303 0.78 10.99 -17.55
CA LEU A 303 1.13 12.32 -17.04
C LEU A 303 1.73 13.21 -18.14
N SER A 304 2.66 12.67 -18.94
CA SER A 304 3.27 13.43 -20.05
C SER A 304 2.21 13.87 -21.06
N ARG A 305 1.28 12.98 -21.42
CA ARG A 305 0.20 13.31 -22.36
C ARG A 305 -0.76 14.38 -21.87
N TYR A 306 -1.05 14.41 -20.57
CA TYR A 306 -1.93 15.42 -19.99
C TYR A 306 -1.21 16.77 -19.86
N TYR A 307 0.09 16.74 -19.53
CA TYR A 307 0.93 17.93 -19.55
C TYR A 307 1.05 18.51 -20.97
N GLU A 308 1.28 17.67 -21.99
CA GLU A 308 1.31 18.05 -23.41
C GLU A 308 0.00 18.68 -23.88
N TRP A 309 -1.14 18.20 -23.37
CA TRP A 309 -2.42 18.84 -23.62
C TRP A 309 -2.49 20.23 -22.95
N GLY A 310 -1.99 20.35 -21.72
CA GLY A 310 -1.95 21.60 -20.96
C GLY A 310 -1.16 22.70 -21.67
N ILE A 311 0.05 22.41 -22.16
CA ILE A 311 0.94 23.37 -22.82
C ILE A 311 0.44 23.88 -24.18
N LYS A 312 -0.64 23.31 -24.73
CA LYS A 312 -1.29 23.84 -25.95
C LYS A 312 -2.08 25.13 -25.68
N ALA A 313 -2.25 25.52 -24.42
CA ALA A 313 -2.76 26.84 -24.04
C ALA A 313 -1.63 27.90 -24.10
N ASN A 314 -1.99 29.17 -23.92
CA ASN A 314 -1.03 30.28 -24.04
C ASN A 314 -0.14 30.44 -22.79
N MET A 315 -0.49 29.82 -21.67
CA MET A 315 0.25 29.84 -20.42
C MET A 315 0.60 28.42 -19.96
N GLU A 316 1.68 28.31 -19.18
CA GLU A 316 2.11 27.03 -18.59
C GLU A 316 0.95 26.41 -17.78
N PRO A 317 0.68 25.11 -17.96
CA PRO A 317 -0.40 24.46 -17.25
C PRO A 317 -0.05 24.30 -15.76
N ILE A 318 -1.08 24.29 -14.93
CA ILE A 318 -0.95 23.87 -13.53
C ILE A 318 -1.36 22.41 -13.44
N CYS A 319 -0.45 21.55 -13.01
CA CYS A 319 -0.71 20.13 -12.90
C CYS A 319 -0.69 19.71 -11.43
N PHE A 320 -1.75 19.06 -10.97
CA PHE A 320 -1.89 18.52 -9.63
C PHE A 320 -1.96 16.98 -9.68
N LEU A 321 -1.32 16.33 -8.72
CA LEU A 321 -1.41 14.89 -8.51
C LEU A 321 -1.90 14.64 -7.08
N LEU A 322 -3.15 14.19 -6.97
CA LEU A 322 -3.82 13.95 -5.70
C LEU A 322 -3.61 12.50 -5.26
N VAL A 323 -3.05 12.31 -4.07
CA VAL A 323 -2.69 10.98 -3.52
C VAL A 323 -2.95 10.89 -2.01
N PRO A 324 -3.11 9.69 -1.43
CA PRO A 324 -3.09 9.53 0.03
C PRO A 324 -1.83 10.09 0.67
N ASP A 325 -1.93 10.53 1.93
CA ASP A 325 -0.81 11.18 2.64
C ASP A 325 0.42 10.30 2.76
N PHE A 326 0.24 8.98 2.90
CA PHE A 326 1.36 8.03 2.93
C PHE A 326 2.09 7.90 1.59
N ARG A 327 1.47 8.31 0.47
CA ARG A 327 2.10 8.38 -0.86
C ARG A 327 2.63 9.78 -1.16
N ALA A 328 2.05 10.81 -0.53
CA ALA A 328 2.60 12.15 -0.46
C ALA A 328 3.80 12.19 0.50
N SER A 329 4.56 13.27 0.49
CA SER A 329 5.83 13.40 1.21
C SER A 329 5.73 13.17 2.73
N VAL A 330 6.74 12.45 3.26
CA VAL A 330 6.96 12.21 4.68
C VAL A 330 7.49 13.50 5.31
N SER A 331 6.69 14.17 6.11
CA SER A 331 6.97 15.49 6.72
C SER A 331 8.25 15.58 7.58
N HIS A 332 9.02 14.49 7.72
CA HIS A 332 10.20 14.41 8.59
C HIS A 332 11.42 13.70 7.96
N SER A 333 11.47 13.51 6.64
CA SER A 333 12.65 12.89 6.01
C SER A 333 13.04 13.56 4.70
N ASN A 334 14.35 13.71 4.46
CA ASN A 334 14.91 14.10 3.16
C ASN A 334 14.71 13.02 2.06
N ARG A 335 13.85 12.02 2.28
CA ARG A 335 13.54 10.99 1.30
C ARG A 335 12.38 11.46 0.41
N LYS A 336 12.54 11.23 -0.89
CA LYS A 336 11.48 11.40 -1.89
C LYS A 336 10.24 10.58 -1.51
N SER A 337 9.06 11.12 -1.77
CA SER A 337 7.80 10.40 -1.57
C SER A 337 7.67 9.18 -2.49
N GLU A 338 6.73 8.28 -2.17
CA GLU A 338 6.45 7.09 -3.00
C GLU A 338 6.11 7.51 -4.44
N ILE A 339 5.21 8.50 -4.58
CA ILE A 339 4.76 8.96 -5.88
C ILE A 339 5.85 9.69 -6.67
N GLU A 340 6.70 10.50 -6.02
CA GLU A 340 7.83 11.14 -6.69
C GLU A 340 8.86 10.11 -7.19
N SER A 341 9.08 9.04 -6.42
CA SER A 341 9.96 7.94 -6.81
C SER A 341 9.38 7.17 -8.01
N GLU A 342 8.05 7.01 -8.08
CA GLU A 342 7.38 6.46 -9.25
C GLU A 342 7.55 7.36 -10.48
N ILE A 343 7.34 8.68 -10.35
CA ILE A 343 7.52 9.64 -11.45
C ILE A 343 8.96 9.56 -11.96
N GLU A 344 9.96 9.65 -11.10
CA GLU A 344 11.37 9.61 -11.52
C GLU A 344 11.73 8.32 -12.27
N LYS A 345 11.14 7.19 -11.84
CA LYS A 345 11.40 5.89 -12.45
C LYS A 345 10.69 5.69 -13.78
N TYR A 346 9.46 6.17 -13.92
CA TYR A 346 8.58 5.84 -15.05
C TYR A 346 8.31 7.01 -16.00
N ASP A 347 8.47 8.25 -15.55
CA ASP A 347 8.31 9.48 -16.33
C ASP A 347 9.20 10.63 -15.79
N PRO A 348 10.53 10.50 -15.89
CA PRO A 348 11.46 11.47 -15.31
C PRO A 348 11.29 12.89 -15.85
N GLU A 349 10.72 13.06 -17.05
CA GLU A 349 10.44 14.39 -17.63
C GLU A 349 9.31 15.14 -16.89
N MET A 350 8.49 14.42 -16.11
CA MET A 350 7.40 14.99 -15.32
C MET A 350 7.81 15.32 -13.87
N CYS A 351 9.05 15.02 -13.47
CA CYS A 351 9.59 15.42 -12.18
C CYS A 351 9.46 16.95 -11.98
N GLY A 352 8.82 17.37 -10.90
CA GLY A 352 8.61 18.79 -10.56
C GLY A 352 7.57 19.54 -11.41
N LYS A 353 6.96 18.89 -12.42
CA LYS A 353 5.87 19.49 -13.21
C LYS A 353 4.50 19.34 -12.54
N TYR A 354 4.33 18.28 -11.74
CA TYR A 354 3.12 18.05 -10.95
C TYR A 354 3.32 18.47 -9.51
N ILE A 355 2.37 19.25 -8.99
CA ILE A 355 2.24 19.57 -7.58
C ILE A 355 1.51 18.41 -6.91
N VAL A 356 2.19 17.71 -5.99
CA VAL A 356 1.60 16.62 -5.23
C VAL A 356 0.75 17.20 -4.10
N ILE A 357 -0.51 16.79 -4.02
CA ILE A 357 -1.47 17.17 -2.98
C ILE A 357 -1.89 15.91 -2.24
N SER A 358 -1.91 15.95 -0.90
CA SER A 358 -2.40 14.83 -0.11
C SER A 358 -3.93 14.85 0.09
N TYR A 359 -4.53 13.71 0.40
CA TYR A 359 -5.97 13.65 0.71
C TYR A 359 -6.28 14.42 2.00
N GLY A 360 -5.41 14.36 3.00
CA GLY A 360 -5.47 15.17 4.22
C GLY A 360 -5.53 16.65 3.90
N ASP A 361 -4.64 17.14 3.02
CA ASP A 361 -4.63 18.55 2.60
C ASP A 361 -5.94 18.96 1.92
N VAL A 362 -6.54 18.09 1.11
CA VAL A 362 -7.86 18.36 0.51
C VAL A 362 -8.93 18.48 1.58
N GLY A 363 -8.94 17.59 2.56
CA GLY A 363 -9.86 17.68 3.71
C GLY A 363 -9.71 18.99 4.48
N ASP A 364 -8.48 19.40 4.74
CA ASP A 364 -8.14 20.67 5.41
C ASP A 364 -8.53 21.88 4.57
N PHE A 365 -8.31 21.83 3.25
CA PHE A 365 -8.74 22.87 2.31
C PHE A 365 -10.26 23.07 2.38
N ILE A 366 -11.04 21.99 2.27
CA ILE A 366 -12.52 22.06 2.29
C ILE A 366 -12.98 22.64 3.63
N GLU A 367 -12.42 22.17 4.74
CA GLU A 367 -12.77 22.66 6.08
C GLU A 367 -12.48 24.15 6.25
N ASN A 368 -11.29 24.60 5.86
CA ASN A 368 -10.87 26.00 5.99
C ASN A 368 -11.66 26.94 5.06
N HIS A 369 -12.22 26.42 3.97
CA HIS A 369 -12.98 27.20 2.98
C HIS A 369 -14.49 26.90 3.01
N LYS A 370 -15.02 26.32 4.10
CA LYS A 370 -16.45 26.05 4.29
C LYS A 370 -17.37 27.26 3.99
N VAL A 371 -16.86 28.46 4.20
CA VAL A 371 -17.58 29.73 3.96
C VAL A 371 -17.86 30.01 2.48
N LEU A 372 -17.13 29.38 1.56
CA LEU A 372 -17.30 29.55 0.11
C LEU A 372 -18.46 28.73 -0.46
N PHE A 373 -18.94 27.72 0.27
CA PHE A 373 -20.00 26.84 -0.21
C PHE A 373 -21.38 27.46 0.03
N ASP A 374 -22.18 27.57 -1.03
CA ASP A 374 -23.59 27.97 -0.92
C ASP A 374 -24.32 26.94 -0.05
N LYS A 375 -25.14 27.41 0.90
CA LYS A 375 -25.99 26.51 1.72
C LYS A 375 -27.00 25.74 0.88
N ASN A 376 -27.29 26.19 -0.34
CA ASN A 376 -28.15 25.51 -1.31
C ASN A 376 -27.38 24.52 -2.20
N TYR A 377 -26.06 24.39 -2.05
CA TYR A 377 -25.30 23.34 -2.72
C TYR A 377 -25.91 21.98 -2.35
N GLU A 378 -26.22 21.17 -3.36
CA GLU A 378 -26.94 19.88 -3.23
C GLU A 378 -26.32 18.96 -2.17
N TYR A 379 -24.99 18.98 -2.03
CA TYR A 379 -24.26 18.16 -1.08
C TYR A 379 -23.73 18.93 0.14
N TYR A 380 -24.23 20.14 0.41
CA TYR A 380 -23.77 20.97 1.53
C TYR A 380 -23.84 20.23 2.88
N GLN A 381 -24.95 19.51 3.11
CA GLN A 381 -25.15 18.71 4.31
C GLN A 381 -24.16 17.53 4.46
N TYR A 382 -23.50 17.13 3.38
CA TYR A 382 -22.53 16.03 3.35
C TYR A 382 -21.08 16.52 3.40
N LEU A 383 -20.81 17.83 3.50
CA LEU A 383 -19.44 18.36 3.51
C LEU A 383 -18.58 17.74 4.61
N ASP A 384 -19.12 17.55 5.81
CA ASP A 384 -18.40 16.90 6.91
C ASP A 384 -18.10 15.42 6.63
N ASP A 385 -19.01 14.72 5.93
CA ASP A 385 -18.80 13.33 5.50
C ASP A 385 -17.71 13.25 4.43
N ILE A 386 -17.71 14.17 3.47
CA ILE A 386 -16.69 14.27 2.42
C ILE A 386 -15.31 14.60 3.02
N ILE A 387 -15.22 15.57 3.93
CA ILE A 387 -13.99 15.90 4.65
C ILE A 387 -13.46 14.67 5.39
N THR A 388 -14.36 13.95 6.07
CA THR A 388 -14.01 12.72 6.77
C THR A 388 -13.50 11.65 5.80
N ALA A 389 -14.14 11.47 4.64
CA ALA A 389 -13.74 10.49 3.65
C ALA A 389 -12.33 10.74 3.09
N PHE A 390 -11.95 12.00 2.88
CA PHE A 390 -10.58 12.37 2.52
C PHE A 390 -9.60 12.13 3.68
N ARG A 391 -9.95 12.57 4.90
CA ARG A 391 -9.09 12.39 6.09
C ARG A 391 -8.89 10.95 6.51
N ASN A 392 -9.78 10.04 6.14
CA ASN A 392 -9.58 8.58 6.31
C ASN A 392 -8.37 8.05 5.50
N TYR A 393 -7.76 8.86 4.63
CA TYR A 393 -6.49 8.58 3.95
C TYR A 393 -5.33 9.47 4.40
N ALA A 394 -5.51 10.25 5.47
CA ALA A 394 -4.53 11.21 6.00
C ALA A 394 -3.49 10.63 6.96
N TYR A 395 -3.19 9.34 6.81
CA TYR A 395 -2.22 8.65 7.66
C TYR A 395 -0.80 8.91 7.15
N SER A 396 0.13 9.20 8.06
CA SER A 396 1.50 9.58 7.70
C SER A 396 2.32 8.43 7.13
N SER A 397 1.86 7.19 7.32
CA SER A 397 2.41 6.01 6.67
C SER A 397 1.33 4.97 6.35
N LYS A 398 1.60 4.12 5.37
CA LYS A 398 0.74 2.99 5.02
C LYS A 398 0.52 2.06 6.20
N SER A 399 1.56 1.85 7.01
CA SER A 399 1.50 1.08 8.27
C SER A 399 0.47 1.66 9.26
N GLU A 400 0.45 2.97 9.46
CA GLU A 400 -0.52 3.61 10.35
C GLU A 400 -1.96 3.45 9.86
N TYR A 401 -2.18 3.59 8.55
CA TYR A 401 -3.49 3.34 7.93
C TYR A 401 -3.96 1.90 8.20
N VAL A 402 -3.08 0.90 7.95
CA VAL A 402 -3.36 -0.51 8.22
C VAL A 402 -3.75 -0.74 9.68
N GLN A 403 -2.99 -0.18 10.62
CA GLN A 403 -3.24 -0.33 12.06
C GLN A 403 -4.61 0.25 12.45
N ALA A 404 -5.01 1.37 11.84
CA ALA A 404 -6.30 1.99 12.10
C ALA A 404 -7.47 1.08 11.67
N LEU A 405 -7.35 0.41 10.51
CA LEU A 405 -8.33 -0.58 10.05
C LEU A 405 -8.44 -1.77 11.01
N PHE A 406 -7.30 -2.33 11.46
CA PHE A 406 -7.29 -3.40 12.47
C PHE A 406 -8.00 -3.00 13.76
N ARG A 407 -7.71 -1.81 14.29
CA ARG A 407 -8.36 -1.30 15.51
C ARG A 407 -9.87 -1.18 15.34
N GLN A 408 -10.34 -0.75 14.17
CA GLN A 408 -11.77 -0.67 13.90
C GLN A 408 -12.42 -2.05 13.88
N ARG A 409 -11.82 -3.02 13.18
CA ARG A 409 -12.35 -4.38 13.11
C ARG A 409 -12.44 -5.03 14.50
N ILE A 410 -11.42 -4.84 15.34
CA ILE A 410 -11.41 -5.34 16.70
C ILE A 410 -12.55 -4.75 17.54
N LYS A 411 -12.85 -3.45 17.36
CA LYS A 411 -13.99 -2.80 18.03
C LYS A 411 -15.34 -3.38 17.57
N GLU A 412 -15.50 -3.72 16.29
CA GLU A 412 -16.74 -4.31 15.76
C GLU A 412 -17.02 -5.72 16.29
N LEU A 413 -15.98 -6.44 16.74
CA LEU A 413 -16.07 -7.78 17.33
C LEU A 413 -16.30 -7.78 18.85
N GLY A 414 -16.30 -6.61 19.49
CA GLY A 414 -16.58 -6.45 20.93
C GLY A 414 -18.01 -6.00 21.15
#